data_AF-A0A2V7YDS3-F1
#
_entry.id   AF-A0A2V7YDS3-F1
#
_cell.length_a   1.000
_cell.length_b   1.000
_cell.length_c   1.000
_cell.angle_alpha   90.00
_cell.angle_beta   90.00
_cell.angle_gamma   90.00
#
_symmetry.space_group_name_H-M   'P 1'
#
loop_
_entity.id
_entity.type
_entity.pdbx_description
1 polymer ?
#
loop_
_entity_poly.entity_id
_entity_poly.type
_entity_poly.pdbx_seq_one_letter_code
_entity_poly.pdbx_strand_id
1 'polypeptide(L)'
;MKFVSRSSDSALFLTSTAAVLSMRQGWTIASARMEFVDANGAAIIRGDETQSARTNYFIGDDPSGWRANVPAYARVEYRELYPGVNLVFYGRDRQLEYDLVVAPGAEPSRIAFRFRGTEGLKIDESGGLSQRVGDREIIMHAPTAYQEIDGRRRLVAARFVIRKKNVVAFRFGSYDKERALSETRT
;
A
#
# COMPACT_ATOMS: atom_id res chain seq x y z
N MET A 1 10.56 -11.52 -4.80
CA MET A 1 10.39 -10.62 -3.63
C MET A 1 11.29 -9.43 -3.85
N LYS A 2 10.79 -8.18 -3.75
CA LYS A 2 11.57 -7.02 -4.24
C LYS A 2 11.92 -5.95 -3.17
N PHE A 3 11.14 -5.72 -2.09
CA PHE A 3 11.48 -4.65 -1.11
C PHE A 3 10.99 -4.93 0.33
N VAL A 4 11.68 -4.35 1.33
CA VAL A 4 11.34 -4.43 2.76
C VAL A 4 11.58 -3.12 3.52
N SER A 5 10.67 -2.77 4.44
CA SER A 5 10.84 -1.73 5.48
C SER A 5 10.56 -2.32 6.87
N ARG A 6 11.28 -1.88 7.91
CA ARG A 6 11.17 -2.38 9.30
C ARG A 6 11.02 -1.26 10.34
N SER A 7 10.17 -1.52 11.32
CA SER A 7 10.24 -0.96 12.68
C SER A 7 10.50 -2.11 13.68
N SER A 8 10.72 -1.83 14.96
CA SER A 8 11.18 -2.83 15.96
C SER A 8 10.39 -4.16 15.97
N ASP A 9 9.10 -4.12 15.62
CA ASP A 9 8.18 -5.27 15.71
C ASP A 9 7.39 -5.54 14.42
N SER A 10 7.75 -4.93 13.29
CA SER A 10 7.04 -5.11 12.02
C SER A 10 7.96 -5.09 10.80
N ALA A 11 7.55 -5.83 9.76
CA ALA A 11 8.19 -5.84 8.46
C ALA A 11 7.13 -5.75 7.35
N LEU A 12 7.38 -4.89 6.36
CA LEU A 12 6.60 -4.86 5.12
C LEU A 12 7.35 -5.62 4.03
N PHE A 13 6.66 -6.42 3.23
CA PHE A 13 7.21 -7.07 2.06
C PHE A 13 6.43 -6.66 0.81
N LEU A 14 7.15 -6.15 -0.19
CA LEU A 14 6.56 -5.70 -1.45
C LEU A 14 6.89 -6.70 -2.57
N THR A 15 5.83 -7.14 -3.26
CA THR A 15 5.85 -8.12 -4.35
C THR A 15 5.07 -7.58 -5.53
N SER A 16 5.22 -8.16 -6.73
CA SER A 16 4.52 -7.66 -7.93
C SER A 16 2.99 -7.64 -7.81
N THR A 17 2.40 -8.43 -6.90
CA THR A 17 0.94 -8.57 -6.77
C THR A 17 0.40 -8.23 -5.39
N ALA A 18 1.27 -7.88 -4.43
CA ALA A 18 0.83 -7.60 -3.07
C ALA A 18 1.85 -6.85 -2.24
N ALA A 19 1.34 -6.11 -1.25
CA ALA A 19 2.06 -5.70 -0.06
C ALA A 19 1.68 -6.64 1.12
N VAL A 20 2.67 -7.10 1.87
CA VAL A 20 2.47 -8.00 3.03
C VAL A 20 3.05 -7.34 4.27
N LEU A 21 2.21 -7.07 5.26
CA LEU A 21 2.64 -6.66 6.59
C LEU A 21 2.80 -7.90 7.47
N SER A 22 3.93 -8.02 8.13
CA SER A 22 4.22 -9.05 9.13
C SER A 22 4.56 -8.37 10.44
N MET A 23 3.95 -8.80 11.53
CA MET A 23 4.15 -8.23 12.86
C MET A 23 4.44 -9.32 13.87
N ARG A 24 5.45 -9.10 14.71
CA ARG A 24 5.73 -9.99 15.83
C ARG A 24 4.80 -9.66 16.99
N GLN A 25 4.14 -10.67 17.52
CA GLN A 25 3.21 -10.60 18.66
C GLN A 25 3.65 -11.66 19.69
N GLY A 26 4.55 -11.25 20.59
CA GLY A 26 5.23 -12.16 21.51
C GLY A 26 6.07 -13.21 20.78
N TRP A 27 5.63 -14.47 20.86
CA TRP A 27 6.26 -15.62 20.19
C TRP A 27 5.66 -15.94 18.81
N THR A 28 4.54 -15.29 18.45
CA THR A 28 3.85 -15.54 17.18
C THR A 28 4.10 -14.42 16.17
N ILE A 29 3.86 -14.73 14.89
CA ILE A 29 3.89 -13.76 13.80
C ILE A 29 2.49 -13.69 13.21
N ALA A 30 1.85 -12.53 13.29
CA ALA A 30 0.63 -12.25 12.56
C ALA A 30 0.97 -11.56 11.25
N SER A 31 0.23 -11.85 10.18
CA SER A 31 0.46 -11.23 8.89
C SER A 31 -0.83 -10.82 8.20
N ALA A 32 -0.79 -9.65 7.55
CA ALA A 32 -1.84 -9.13 6.71
C ALA A 32 -1.30 -8.96 5.29
N ARG A 33 -2.10 -9.35 4.30
CA ARG A 33 -1.76 -9.22 2.87
C ARG A 33 -2.77 -8.33 2.18
N MET A 34 -2.27 -7.29 1.51
CA MET A 34 -3.00 -6.42 0.59
C MET A 34 -2.65 -6.83 -0.84
N GLU A 35 -3.52 -7.60 -1.49
CA GLU A 35 -3.35 -8.04 -2.87
C GLU A 35 -3.91 -7.01 -3.85
N PHE A 36 -3.19 -6.73 -4.93
CA PHE A 36 -3.62 -5.84 -6.00
C PHE A 36 -4.51 -6.63 -6.98
N VAL A 37 -5.83 -6.41 -6.90
CA VAL A 37 -6.82 -7.20 -7.65
C VAL A 37 -6.83 -6.76 -9.10
N ASP A 38 -6.68 -7.70 -10.05
CA ASP A 38 -6.64 -7.43 -11.49
C ASP A 38 -5.53 -6.45 -11.91
N ALA A 39 -4.52 -6.28 -11.07
CA ALA A 39 -3.37 -5.45 -11.35
C ALA A 39 -2.48 -6.06 -12.43
N ASN A 40 -1.73 -5.20 -13.11
CA ASN A 40 -0.71 -5.60 -14.06
C ASN A 40 0.39 -6.40 -13.34
N GLY A 41 0.40 -7.73 -13.52
CA GLY A 41 1.39 -8.62 -12.91
C GLY A 41 2.84 -8.34 -13.35
N ALA A 42 3.02 -7.58 -14.43
CA ALA A 42 4.31 -7.11 -14.95
C ALA A 42 4.69 -5.69 -14.51
N ALA A 43 3.94 -5.09 -13.57
CA ALA A 43 4.21 -3.73 -13.07
C ALA A 43 5.70 -3.55 -12.70
N ILE A 44 6.27 -2.46 -13.19
CA ILE A 44 7.69 -2.18 -13.00
C ILE A 44 7.85 -1.63 -11.58
N ILE A 45 8.40 -2.47 -10.70
CA ILE A 45 8.71 -2.06 -9.33
C ILE A 45 10.11 -1.43 -9.32
N ARG A 46 10.19 -0.13 -9.04
CA ARG A 46 11.44 0.60 -8.84
C ARG A 46 11.55 0.98 -7.37
N GLY A 47 12.66 0.61 -6.75
CA GLY A 47 13.06 1.22 -5.48
C GLY A 47 13.96 2.38 -5.82
N ASP A 48 13.53 3.59 -5.47
CA ASP A 48 14.38 4.77 -5.53
C ASP A 48 14.93 5.05 -4.12
N GLU A 49 16.14 5.63 -4.07
CA GLU A 49 16.87 5.97 -2.85
C GLU A 49 17.21 4.76 -1.96
N THR A 50 18.26 4.03 -2.35
CA THR A 50 18.91 3.04 -1.48
C THR A 50 19.43 3.73 -0.23
N GLN A 51 18.94 3.34 0.94
CA GLN A 51 19.53 3.72 2.23
C GLN A 51 20.80 2.91 2.46
N SER A 52 21.75 3.46 3.23
CA SER A 52 23.02 2.80 3.59
C SER A 52 22.82 1.51 4.39
N ALA A 53 21.65 1.31 4.99
CA ALA A 53 21.29 0.11 5.73
C ALA A 53 21.03 -1.09 4.81
N ARG A 54 21.73 -2.19 5.08
CA ARG A 54 21.54 -3.49 4.40
C ARG A 54 20.97 -4.49 5.40
N THR A 55 20.00 -5.28 4.97
CA THR A 55 19.31 -6.24 5.86
C THR A 55 19.54 -7.68 5.42
N ASN A 56 19.85 -8.55 6.38
CA ASN A 56 19.93 -10.00 6.20
C ASN A 56 18.60 -10.67 6.63
N TYR A 57 18.19 -11.71 5.91
CA TYR A 57 16.97 -12.48 6.13
C TYR A 57 17.32 -13.96 6.29
N PHE A 58 16.77 -14.56 7.34
CA PHE A 58 16.73 -16.00 7.58
C PHE A 58 15.26 -16.33 7.81
N ILE A 59 14.59 -16.93 6.82
CA ILE A 59 13.15 -17.26 6.89
C ILE A 59 13.03 -18.78 6.98
N GLY A 60 12.53 -19.28 8.11
CA GLY A 60 12.37 -20.71 8.38
C GLY A 60 13.69 -21.46 8.52
N ASP A 61 13.59 -22.78 8.67
CA ASP A 61 14.72 -23.67 8.96
C ASP A 61 15.45 -24.11 7.67
N ASP A 62 14.92 -23.75 6.50
CA ASP A 62 15.50 -24.03 5.18
C ASP A 62 16.46 -22.90 4.75
N PRO A 63 17.78 -23.17 4.69
CA PRO A 63 18.78 -22.18 4.31
C PRO A 63 18.66 -21.68 2.88
N SER A 64 17.92 -22.38 2.00
CA SER A 64 17.70 -21.93 0.61
C SER A 64 16.77 -20.71 0.52
N GLY A 65 15.97 -20.45 1.57
CA GLY A 65 15.15 -19.25 1.73
C GLY A 65 15.89 -18.06 2.33
N TRP A 66 17.13 -18.26 2.80
CA TRP A 66 17.92 -17.22 3.45
C TRP A 66 18.50 -16.26 2.42
N ARG A 67 18.42 -14.96 2.68
CA ARG A 67 18.95 -13.91 1.81
C ARG A 67 19.66 -12.86 2.63
N ALA A 68 20.97 -12.81 2.51
CA ALA A 68 21.76 -11.72 3.07
C ALA A 68 21.72 -10.48 2.13
N ASN A 69 21.95 -9.30 2.69
CA ASN A 69 22.42 -8.12 1.98
C ASN A 69 21.39 -7.37 1.10
N VAL A 70 20.10 -7.34 1.46
CA VAL A 70 19.07 -6.61 0.70
C VAL A 70 19.10 -5.11 1.05
N PRO A 71 19.13 -4.20 0.07
CA PRO A 71 19.09 -2.76 0.33
C PRO A 71 17.74 -2.33 0.95
N ALA A 72 17.78 -1.44 1.95
CA ALA A 72 16.59 -0.71 2.40
C ALA A 72 16.31 0.46 1.45
N TYR A 73 15.04 0.74 1.15
CA TYR A 73 14.65 1.82 0.22
C TYR A 73 13.72 2.79 0.94
N ALA A 74 13.94 4.09 0.76
CA ALA A 74 13.05 5.12 1.32
C ALA A 74 11.69 5.17 0.59
N ARG A 75 11.67 4.79 -0.70
CA ARG A 75 10.49 4.84 -1.57
C ARG A 75 10.47 3.67 -2.56
N VAL A 76 9.31 3.08 -2.77
CA VAL A 76 9.10 1.99 -3.74
C VAL A 76 7.89 2.31 -4.61
N GLU A 77 8.11 2.47 -5.91
CA GLU A 77 7.05 2.77 -6.89
C GLU A 77 6.71 1.53 -7.73
N TYR A 78 5.42 1.24 -7.81
CA TYR A 78 4.79 0.37 -8.79
C TYR A 78 4.26 1.24 -9.93
N ARG A 79 4.97 1.25 -11.06
CA ARG A 79 4.52 1.99 -12.25
C ARG A 79 3.58 1.14 -13.09
N GLU A 80 2.51 1.77 -13.58
CA GLU A 80 1.47 1.11 -14.37
C GLU A 80 0.91 -0.12 -13.64
N LEU A 81 0.67 0.02 -12.33
CA LEU A 81 0.05 -1.04 -11.52
C LEU A 81 -1.34 -1.37 -12.07
N TYR A 82 -2.07 -0.33 -12.47
CA TYR A 82 -3.18 -0.40 -13.40
C TYR A 82 -2.86 0.53 -14.58
N PRO A 83 -3.53 0.40 -15.74
CA PRO A 83 -3.33 1.32 -16.86
C PRO A 83 -3.50 2.79 -16.43
N GLY A 84 -2.40 3.56 -16.49
CA GLY A 84 -2.33 4.96 -16.07
C GLY A 84 -2.39 5.20 -14.55
N VAL A 85 -2.13 4.18 -13.72
CA VAL A 85 -2.13 4.30 -12.26
C VAL A 85 -0.83 3.76 -11.66
N ASN A 86 -0.16 4.62 -10.90
CA ASN A 86 1.01 4.23 -10.10
C ASN A 86 0.64 4.11 -8.62
N LEU A 87 1.33 3.22 -7.91
CA LEU A 87 1.26 3.08 -6.46
C LEU A 87 2.65 3.28 -5.88
N VAL A 88 2.79 4.22 -4.95
CA VAL A 88 4.06 4.55 -4.32
C VAL A 88 3.98 4.20 -2.85
N PHE A 89 4.93 3.43 -2.31
CA PHE A 89 5.10 3.23 -0.87
C PHE A 89 6.30 4.03 -0.37
N TYR A 90 6.20 4.61 0.81
CA TYR A 90 7.31 5.30 1.47
C TYR A 90 7.16 5.29 2.99
N GLY A 91 8.24 5.53 3.72
CA GLY A 91 8.22 5.65 5.18
C GLY A 91 8.06 7.10 5.64
N ARG A 92 7.22 7.34 6.66
CA ARG A 92 7.06 8.63 7.36
C ARG A 92 6.84 8.38 8.85
N ASP A 93 7.60 9.05 9.71
CA ASP A 93 7.45 8.98 11.19
C ASP A 93 7.38 7.55 11.76
N ARG A 94 8.18 6.64 11.20
CA ARG A 94 8.20 5.19 11.51
C ARG A 94 6.92 4.42 11.13
N GLN A 95 6.02 5.07 10.41
CA GLN A 95 4.86 4.47 9.76
C GLN A 95 5.13 4.29 8.27
N LEU A 96 4.46 3.31 7.69
CA LEU A 96 4.46 3.11 6.25
C LEU A 96 3.23 3.81 5.66
N GLU A 97 3.47 4.60 4.64
CA GLU A 97 2.43 5.26 3.85
C GLU A 97 2.46 4.79 2.41
N TYR A 98 1.38 5.07 1.69
CA TYR A 98 1.31 4.91 0.25
C TYR A 98 0.51 6.03 -0.38
N ASP A 99 0.81 6.32 -1.64
CA ASP A 99 0.06 7.22 -2.52
C ASP A 99 -0.39 6.46 -3.78
N LEU A 100 -1.57 6.81 -4.27
CA LEU A 100 -2.03 6.44 -5.61
C LEU A 100 -1.99 7.66 -6.52
N VAL A 101 -1.29 7.53 -7.65
CA VAL A 101 -1.20 8.59 -8.67
C VAL A 101 -1.91 8.12 -9.92
N VAL A 102 -3.00 8.80 -10.26
CA VAL A 102 -3.87 8.49 -11.41
C VAL A 102 -3.59 9.52 -12.49
N ALA A 103 -3.07 9.08 -13.64
CA ALA A 103 -2.79 9.93 -14.78
C ALA A 103 -4.08 10.52 -15.39
N PRO A 104 -4.00 11.65 -16.12
CA PRO A 104 -5.12 12.16 -16.91
C PRO A 104 -5.75 11.06 -17.78
N GLY A 105 -7.08 11.01 -17.81
CA GLY A 105 -7.86 10.03 -18.58
C GLY A 105 -7.84 8.59 -18.04
N ALA A 106 -7.04 8.28 -17.02
CA ALA A 106 -7.03 6.96 -16.40
C ALA A 106 -8.31 6.70 -15.56
N GLU A 107 -8.64 5.43 -15.38
CA GLU A 107 -9.90 5.01 -14.73
C GLU A 107 -9.66 4.53 -13.29
N PRO A 108 -9.83 5.40 -12.28
CA PRO A 108 -9.51 5.07 -10.89
C PRO A 108 -10.46 4.02 -10.28
N SER A 109 -11.63 3.78 -10.87
CA SER A 109 -12.56 2.74 -10.38
C SER A 109 -12.03 1.31 -10.50
N ARG A 110 -10.94 1.11 -11.27
CA ARG A 110 -10.20 -0.16 -11.39
C ARG A 110 -9.37 -0.49 -10.15
N ILE A 111 -9.03 0.50 -9.33
CA ILE A 111 -8.17 0.31 -8.17
C ILE A 111 -8.93 -0.50 -7.11
N ALA A 112 -8.45 -1.70 -6.84
CA ALA A 112 -9.05 -2.61 -5.86
C ALA A 112 -7.98 -3.43 -5.12
N PHE A 113 -8.13 -3.50 -3.81
CA PHE A 113 -7.22 -4.22 -2.93
C PHE A 113 -7.95 -5.29 -2.14
N ARG A 114 -7.46 -6.54 -2.18
CA ARG A 114 -8.01 -7.62 -1.36
C ARG A 114 -7.20 -7.79 -0.09
N PHE A 115 -7.87 -7.76 1.05
CA PHE A 115 -7.24 -7.99 2.34
C PHE A 115 -7.41 -9.45 2.79
N ARG A 116 -6.29 -10.07 3.17
CA ARG A 116 -6.21 -11.43 3.74
C ARG A 116 -5.38 -11.43 5.01
N GLY A 117 -5.58 -12.44 5.86
CA GLY A 117 -4.91 -12.55 7.16
C GLY A 117 -5.41 -11.51 8.16
N THR A 118 -6.58 -10.93 7.91
CA THR A 118 -7.21 -9.90 8.74
C THR A 118 -8.63 -10.29 9.12
N GLU A 119 -9.09 -9.79 10.25
CA GLU A 119 -10.42 -10.04 10.80
C GLU A 119 -11.17 -8.72 10.99
N GLY A 120 -12.49 -8.75 10.87
CA GLY A 120 -13.33 -7.59 11.19
C GLY A 120 -13.17 -6.37 10.27
N LEU A 121 -12.76 -6.57 9.01
CA LEU A 121 -12.59 -5.50 8.02
C LEU A 121 -13.87 -4.64 7.92
N LYS A 122 -13.78 -3.36 8.30
CA LYS A 122 -14.91 -2.42 8.34
C LYS A 122 -14.46 -1.00 8.03
N ILE A 123 -15.40 -0.17 7.59
CA ILE A 123 -15.22 1.28 7.54
C ILE A 123 -15.79 1.85 8.85
N ASP A 124 -14.99 2.60 9.60
CA ASP A 124 -15.40 3.25 10.84
C ASP A 124 -16.12 4.59 10.59
N GLU A 125 -16.57 5.24 11.67
CA GLU A 125 -17.30 6.52 11.60
C GLU A 125 -16.48 7.67 11.03
N SER A 126 -15.14 7.59 11.11
CA SER A 126 -14.23 8.58 10.50
C SER A 126 -14.03 8.36 9.00
N GLY A 127 -14.57 7.27 8.45
CA GLY A 127 -14.33 6.84 7.07
C GLY A 127 -13.01 6.07 6.90
N GLY A 128 -12.32 5.75 8.00
CA GLY A 128 -11.13 4.91 8.01
C GLY A 128 -11.47 3.44 7.83
N LEU A 129 -10.55 2.68 7.25
CA LEU A 129 -10.66 1.22 7.14
C LEU A 129 -9.95 0.58 8.34
N SER A 130 -10.73 0.00 9.25
CA SER A 130 -10.24 -0.76 10.40
C SER A 130 -10.21 -2.26 10.09
N GLN A 131 -9.16 -2.93 10.55
CA GLN A 131 -9.02 -4.38 10.50
C GLN A 131 -8.13 -4.88 11.65
N ARG A 132 -8.41 -6.06 12.16
CA ARG A 132 -7.56 -6.72 13.16
C ARG A 132 -6.58 -7.67 12.48
N VAL A 133 -5.32 -7.64 12.92
CA VAL A 133 -4.24 -8.52 12.46
C VAL A 133 -3.61 -9.14 13.70
N GLY A 134 -3.97 -10.38 14.01
CA GLY A 134 -3.65 -10.99 15.31
C GLY A 134 -4.34 -10.27 16.46
N ASP A 135 -3.56 -9.76 17.41
CA ASP A 135 -4.03 -9.00 18.58
C ASP A 135 -4.07 -7.48 18.38
N ARG A 136 -3.62 -6.96 17.21
CA ARG A 136 -3.58 -5.52 16.92
C ARG A 136 -4.68 -5.07 15.98
N GLU A 137 -5.31 -3.95 16.31
CA GLU A 137 -6.11 -3.19 15.35
C GLU A 137 -5.19 -2.34 14.47
N ILE A 138 -5.46 -2.36 13.17
CA ILE A 138 -4.77 -1.58 12.14
C ILE A 138 -5.82 -0.72 11.46
N ILE A 139 -5.57 0.59 11.43
CA ILE A 139 -6.45 1.57 10.82
C ILE A 139 -5.74 2.21 9.63
N MET A 140 -6.39 2.21 8.48
CA MET A 140 -6.06 3.06 7.34
C MET A 140 -6.97 4.28 7.39
N HIS A 141 -6.41 5.48 7.50
CA HIS A 141 -7.21 6.71 7.53
C HIS A 141 -8.02 6.87 6.24
N ALA A 142 -9.12 7.63 6.32
CA ALA A 142 -9.94 7.94 5.17
C ALA A 142 -9.08 8.54 4.03
N PRO A 143 -9.32 8.13 2.78
CA PRO A 143 -8.50 8.58 1.66
C PRO A 143 -8.70 10.06 1.42
N THR A 144 -7.60 10.78 1.18
CA THR A 144 -7.64 12.20 0.81
C THR A 144 -7.16 12.34 -0.63
N ALA A 145 -8.03 12.82 -1.52
CA ALA A 145 -7.71 13.00 -2.92
C ALA A 145 -7.66 14.49 -3.31
N TYR A 146 -6.81 14.83 -4.27
CA TYR A 146 -6.69 16.19 -4.79
C TYR A 146 -6.19 16.23 -6.23
N GLN A 147 -6.42 17.37 -6.87
CA GLN A 147 -5.81 17.73 -8.16
C GLN A 147 -4.98 18.99 -7.97
N GLU A 148 -3.86 19.08 -8.69
CA GLU A 148 -3.13 20.34 -8.82
C GLU A 148 -3.59 21.06 -10.08
N ILE A 149 -4.22 22.22 -9.88
CA ILE A 149 -4.74 23.08 -10.95
C ILE A 149 -4.18 24.47 -10.71
N ASP A 150 -3.44 24.98 -11.70
CA ASP A 150 -2.79 26.30 -11.66
C ASP A 150 -1.94 26.53 -10.39
N GLY A 151 -1.20 25.50 -9.99
CA GLY A 151 -0.33 25.51 -8.81
C GLY A 151 -1.06 25.43 -7.47
N ARG A 152 -2.37 25.18 -7.46
CA ARG A 152 -3.18 25.05 -6.24
C ARG A 152 -3.75 23.64 -6.10
N ARG A 153 -3.76 23.13 -4.86
CA ARG A 153 -4.43 21.87 -4.53
C ARG A 153 -5.93 22.07 -4.41
N ARG A 154 -6.69 21.39 -5.25
CA ARG A 154 -8.15 21.29 -5.18
C ARG A 154 -8.52 19.91 -4.64
N LEU A 155 -9.15 19.88 -3.46
CA LEU A 155 -9.60 18.62 -2.87
C LEU A 155 -10.70 17.97 -3.71
N VAL A 156 -10.64 16.65 -3.78
CA VAL A 156 -11.62 15.78 -4.41
C VAL A 156 -12.12 14.84 -3.31
N ALA A 157 -13.44 14.76 -3.14
CA ALA A 157 -14.02 13.83 -2.18
C ALA A 157 -13.58 12.40 -2.51
N ALA A 158 -13.10 11.65 -1.53
CA ALA A 158 -12.73 10.26 -1.70
C ALA A 158 -13.23 9.44 -0.50
N ARG A 159 -13.56 8.18 -0.72
CA ARG A 159 -13.90 7.24 0.36
C ARG A 159 -13.60 5.79 -0.02
N PHE A 160 -13.36 4.97 0.99
CA PHE A 160 -13.33 3.53 0.82
C PHE A 160 -14.74 2.97 0.54
N VAL A 161 -14.77 1.86 -0.17
CA VAL A 161 -15.96 1.02 -0.36
C VAL A 161 -15.53 -0.43 -0.22
N ILE A 162 -16.13 -1.16 0.72
CA ILE A 162 -15.92 -2.60 0.87
C ILE A 162 -16.86 -3.33 -0.11
N ARG A 163 -16.28 -4.14 -0.98
CA ARG A 163 -16.96 -5.09 -1.89
C ARG A 163 -16.89 -6.50 -1.30
N LYS A 164 -17.53 -7.49 -1.95
CA LYS A 164 -17.48 -8.90 -1.53
C LYS A 164 -16.05 -9.42 -1.42
N LYS A 165 -15.84 -10.45 -0.59
CA LYS A 165 -14.54 -11.15 -0.41
C LYS A 165 -13.41 -10.22 0.06
N ASN A 166 -13.70 -9.29 0.97
CA ASN A 166 -12.73 -8.35 1.57
C ASN A 166 -11.95 -7.54 0.53
N VAL A 167 -12.62 -7.17 -0.56
CA VAL A 167 -12.04 -6.28 -1.58
C VAL A 167 -12.43 -4.85 -1.26
N VAL A 168 -11.45 -4.00 -0.99
CA VAL A 168 -11.63 -2.57 -0.79
C VAL A 168 -11.34 -1.85 -2.09
N ALA A 169 -12.24 -0.96 -2.49
CA ALA A 169 -12.07 -0.07 -3.62
C ALA A 169 -12.25 1.37 -3.18
N PHE A 170 -11.97 2.29 -4.10
CA PHE A 170 -12.09 3.72 -3.87
C PHE A 170 -13.29 4.27 -4.63
N ARG A 171 -13.98 5.25 -4.05
CA ARG A 171 -14.96 6.07 -4.74
C ARG A 171 -14.56 7.53 -4.65
N PHE A 172 -14.31 8.12 -5.80
CA PHE A 172 -13.98 9.53 -5.94
C PHE A 172 -15.23 10.33 -6.32
N GLY A 173 -15.31 11.57 -5.85
CA GLY A 173 -16.31 12.56 -6.27
C GLY A 173 -16.03 13.08 -7.68
N SER A 174 -16.68 14.18 -8.06
CA SER A 174 -16.40 14.83 -9.35
C SER A 174 -15.01 15.47 -9.34
N TYR A 175 -14.25 15.25 -10.42
CA TYR A 175 -12.93 15.82 -10.66
C TYR A 175 -12.72 16.05 -12.16
N ASP A 176 -11.71 16.83 -12.53
CA ASP A 176 -11.34 17.09 -13.92
C ASP A 176 -10.55 15.89 -14.49
N LYS A 177 -11.11 15.18 -15.47
CA LYS A 177 -10.46 13.98 -16.04
C LYS A 177 -9.23 14.31 -16.90
N GLU A 178 -9.04 15.56 -17.30
CA GLU A 178 -7.86 16.01 -18.07
C GLU A 178 -6.66 16.34 -17.17
N ARG A 179 -6.83 16.26 -15.85
CA ARG A 179 -5.79 16.51 -14.85
C ARG A 179 -5.52 15.24 -14.05
N ALA A 180 -4.28 15.09 -13.59
CA ALA A 180 -3.92 14.00 -12.71
C ALA A 180 -4.72 14.08 -11.39
N LEU A 181 -5.02 12.92 -10.83
CA LEU A 181 -5.67 12.78 -9.53
C LEU A 181 -4.69 12.05 -8.61
N SER A 182 -4.32 12.70 -7.51
CA SER A 182 -3.47 12.11 -6.49
C SER A 182 -4.32 11.78 -5.27
N GLU A 183 -4.23 10.54 -4.79
CA GLU A 183 -4.74 10.13 -3.49
C GLU A 183 -3.54 9.92 -2.56
N THR A 184 -3.56 10.62 -1.43
CA THR A 184 -2.48 10.64 -0.46
C THR A 184 -3.02 10.48 0.95
N ARG A 185 -2.14 10.04 1.84
CA ARG A 185 -2.39 10.01 3.28
C ARG A 185 -1.90 11.34 3.88
N THR A 186 -2.80 12.07 4.54
CA THR A 186 -2.43 13.29 5.29
C THR A 186 -1.97 12.93 6.69
#